data_AF-A0A2V6I7N1-F1
#
_entry.id   AF-A0A2V6I7N1-F1
#
_cell.length_a   1.000
_cell.length_b   1.000
_cell.length_c   1.000
_cell.angle_alpha   90.00
_cell.angle_beta   90.00
_cell.angle_gamma   90.00
#
_symmetry.space_group_name_H-M   'P 1'
#
loop_
_entity.id
_entity.type
_entity.pdbx_description
1 polymer ?
#
loop_
_entity_poly.entity_id
_entity_poly.type
_entity_poly.pdbx_seq_one_letter_code
_entity_poly.pdbx_strand_id
1 'polypeptide(L)'
;MKSKSRNKVVGDAAGVPTKKSGSRRLPLQRERNIRSRISRPFVSATFAMTVDGKITTRDFGPVDFTSREDKLHLFRQRVLADAVLIGHSTLKRDNVRLGLPDDLKAARLKRGRIQAPLRVIVSNE
;
A
#
# COMPACT_ATOMS: atom_id res chain seq x y z
N MET A 1 -52.61 -21.64 39.24
CA MET A 1 -52.95 -22.78 40.15
C MET A 1 -53.49 -23.91 39.28
N LYS A 2 -53.13 -25.19 39.42
CA LYS A 2 -52.24 -25.90 40.36
C LYS A 2 -51.62 -27.13 39.65
N SER A 3 -50.35 -27.44 39.96
CA SER A 3 -49.68 -28.76 39.96
C SER A 3 -50.11 -29.88 39.00
N LYS A 4 -49.15 -30.41 38.22
CA LYS A 4 -49.11 -31.84 37.86
C LYS A 4 -47.94 -32.56 38.57
N SER A 5 -48.31 -33.67 39.18
CA SER A 5 -47.57 -34.83 39.72
C SER A 5 -46.03 -34.87 39.69
N ARG A 6 -45.44 -35.30 40.82
CA ARG A 6 -44.11 -35.91 40.91
C ARG A 6 -44.27 -37.45 40.87
N ASN A 7 -43.28 -38.19 40.35
CA ASN A 7 -42.89 -39.43 41.04
C ASN A 7 -41.43 -39.88 40.83
N LYS A 8 -40.98 -40.73 41.77
CA LYS A 8 -39.60 -41.08 42.20
C LYS A 8 -39.47 -42.63 42.25
N VAL A 9 -38.33 -43.33 42.10
CA VAL A 9 -36.93 -43.05 41.68
C VAL A 9 -36.37 -44.35 41.02
N VAL A 10 -35.04 -44.43 40.82
CA VAL A 10 -34.18 -45.65 40.82
C VAL A 10 -33.97 -46.28 39.42
N GLY A 11 -32.75 -46.64 39.00
CA GLY A 11 -31.43 -46.56 39.65
C GLY A 11 -30.30 -46.90 38.66
N ASP A 12 -29.05 -46.91 39.15
CA ASP A 12 -27.83 -46.97 38.33
C ASP A 12 -27.57 -48.31 37.62
N ALA A 13 -26.98 -48.25 36.42
CA ALA A 13 -26.06 -49.26 35.91
C ALA A 13 -25.10 -48.69 34.86
N ALA A 14 -23.81 -49.02 35.01
CA ALA A 14 -22.65 -48.53 34.27
C ALA A 14 -22.72 -48.67 32.73
N GLY A 15 -22.10 -47.72 32.00
CA GLY A 15 -22.06 -47.76 30.52
C GLY A 15 -21.32 -46.63 29.79
N VAL A 16 -20.09 -46.27 30.19
CA VAL A 16 -19.13 -45.56 29.30
C VAL A 16 -18.16 -46.64 28.81
N PRO A 17 -18.07 -46.94 27.50
CA PRO A 17 -17.49 -46.06 26.47
C PRO A 17 -18.21 -46.16 25.09
N THR A 18 -17.82 -45.54 23.96
CA THR A 18 -16.75 -44.59 23.56
C THR A 18 -17.35 -43.64 22.52
N LYS A 19 -17.02 -42.34 22.54
CA LYS A 19 -17.28 -41.49 21.37
C LYS A 19 -16.33 -41.89 20.23
N LYS A 20 -16.82 -42.58 19.20
CA LYS A 20 -16.18 -42.50 17.87
C LYS A 20 -16.42 -41.10 17.31
N SER A 21 -15.56 -40.18 17.74
CA SER A 21 -15.41 -38.87 17.11
C SER A 21 -14.99 -39.12 15.67
N GLY A 22 -15.99 -39.07 14.78
CA GLY A 22 -15.77 -38.98 13.34
C GLY A 22 -15.09 -37.65 13.06
N SER A 23 -13.77 -37.61 13.22
CA SER A 23 -12.94 -36.48 12.83
C SER A 23 -13.07 -36.31 11.33
N ARG A 24 -14.05 -35.49 10.92
CA ARG A 24 -14.06 -34.86 9.60
C ARG A 24 -12.74 -34.11 9.51
N ARG A 25 -11.75 -34.74 8.89
CA ARG A 25 -10.49 -34.10 8.53
C ARG A 25 -10.84 -33.02 7.52
N LEU A 26 -11.13 -31.83 8.04
CA LEU A 26 -11.17 -30.61 7.23
C LEU A 26 -9.87 -30.60 6.43
N PRO A 27 -9.92 -30.50 5.10
CA PRO A 27 -8.72 -30.59 4.30
C PRO A 27 -7.75 -29.49 4.72
N LEU A 28 -6.51 -29.89 5.04
CA LEU A 28 -5.35 -29.00 5.24
C LEU A 28 -4.99 -28.36 3.89
N GLN A 29 -5.86 -27.48 3.42
CA GLN A 29 -5.82 -26.76 2.15
C GLN A 29 -6.22 -25.29 2.37
N ARG A 30 -5.84 -24.72 3.53
CA ARG A 30 -6.11 -23.31 3.88
C ARG A 30 -4.87 -22.47 4.18
N GLU A 31 -3.69 -22.97 3.84
CA GLU A 31 -2.41 -22.23 3.90
C GLU A 31 -1.76 -21.99 2.53
N ARG A 32 -2.42 -22.38 1.43
CA ARG A 32 -1.99 -22.01 0.08
C ARG A 32 -2.82 -20.83 -0.42
N ASN A 33 -2.11 -19.76 -0.81
CA ASN A 33 -2.61 -18.49 -1.35
C ASN A 33 -3.21 -17.44 -0.37
N ILE A 34 -2.51 -17.18 0.74
CA ILE A 34 -2.34 -15.78 1.23
C ILE A 34 -1.11 -15.12 0.56
N ARG A 35 -0.72 -15.60 -0.62
CA ARG A 35 -0.07 -14.75 -1.64
C ARG A 35 -1.17 -13.87 -2.20
N SER A 36 -1.46 -12.83 -1.43
CA SER A 36 -2.56 -11.90 -1.64
C SER A 36 -2.54 -11.30 -3.05
N ARG A 37 -3.72 -10.87 -3.51
CA ARG A 37 -3.93 -10.16 -4.77
C ARG A 37 -3.35 -8.74 -4.68
N ILE A 38 -2.05 -8.62 -4.41
CA ILE A 38 -1.31 -7.36 -4.48
C ILE A 38 -1.24 -6.97 -5.95
N SER A 39 -2.25 -6.24 -6.40
CA SER A 39 -2.16 -5.47 -7.62
C SER A 39 -0.95 -4.56 -7.48
N ARG A 40 0.10 -4.81 -8.27
CA ARG A 40 1.30 -3.96 -8.25
C ARG A 40 0.89 -2.56 -8.74
N PRO A 41 1.35 -1.48 -8.09
CA PRO A 41 1.05 -0.14 -8.57
C PRO A 41 1.61 0.05 -9.99
N PHE A 42 0.88 0.78 -10.83
CA PHE A 42 1.43 1.27 -12.09
C PHE A 42 2.51 2.32 -11.77
N VAL A 43 3.71 2.13 -12.33
CA VAL A 43 4.85 3.02 -12.10
C VAL A 43 5.19 3.75 -13.39
N SER A 44 5.24 5.08 -13.31
CA SER A 44 5.82 5.95 -14.33
C SER A 44 7.13 6.53 -13.79
N ALA A 45 8.17 6.54 -14.62
CA ALA A 45 9.45 7.18 -14.33
C ALA A 45 9.65 8.36 -15.26
N THR A 46 10.06 9.51 -14.72
CA THR A 46 10.32 10.73 -15.48
C THR A 46 11.76 11.13 -15.28
N PHE A 47 12.50 11.30 -16.38
CA PHE A 47 13.91 11.64 -16.37
C PHE A 47 14.10 13.00 -17.05
N ALA A 48 14.88 13.88 -16.43
CA ALA A 48 15.53 14.99 -17.12
C ALA A 48 16.99 14.58 -17.31
N MET A 49 17.49 14.68 -18.54
CA MET A 49 18.85 14.25 -18.89
C MET A 49 19.42 15.12 -20.02
N THR A 50 20.75 15.16 -20.09
CA THR A 50 21.48 15.69 -21.25
C THR A 50 21.34 14.77 -22.47
N VAL A 51 21.73 15.26 -23.65
CA VAL A 51 21.70 14.49 -24.91
C VAL A 51 22.59 13.23 -24.86
N ASP A 52 23.68 13.26 -24.08
CA ASP A 52 24.55 12.11 -23.80
C ASP A 52 24.11 11.26 -22.59
N GLY A 53 22.87 11.45 -22.11
CA GLY A 53 22.21 10.60 -21.12
C GLY A 53 22.64 10.82 -19.67
N LYS A 54 23.24 11.96 -19.31
CA LYS A 54 23.61 12.27 -17.93
C LYS A 54 22.44 12.88 -17.18
N ILE A 55 22.22 12.41 -15.95
CA ILE A 55 21.16 12.86 -15.04
C ILE A 55 21.69 13.65 -13.82
N THR A 56 23.02 13.77 -13.69
CA THR A 56 23.69 14.45 -12.58
C THR A 56 25.08 14.91 -13.01
N THR A 57 25.72 15.74 -12.19
CA THR A 57 27.09 16.24 -12.40
C THR A 57 28.13 15.21 -11.95
N ARG A 58 29.39 15.38 -12.38
CA ARG A 58 30.51 14.49 -12.02
C ARG A 58 30.67 14.30 -10.51
N ASP A 59 30.47 15.38 -9.76
CA ASP A 59 30.70 15.44 -8.31
C ASP A 59 29.40 15.22 -7.51
N PHE A 60 28.32 14.79 -8.18
CA PHE A 60 26.98 14.62 -7.61
C PHE A 60 26.44 15.87 -6.91
N GLY A 61 26.82 17.06 -7.40
CA GLY A 61 26.28 18.33 -6.95
C GLY A 61 24.83 18.54 -7.41
N PRO A 62 24.08 19.45 -6.74
CA PRO A 62 22.66 19.64 -6.99
C PRO A 62 22.35 19.97 -8.44
N VAL A 63 21.33 19.33 -9.01
CA VAL A 63 20.80 19.63 -10.35
C VAL A 63 19.35 20.10 -10.30
N ASP A 64 19.02 21.09 -11.15
CA ASP A 64 17.65 21.55 -11.40
C ASP A 64 17.34 21.43 -12.91
N PHE A 65 16.08 21.62 -13.27
CA PHE A 65 15.60 21.57 -14.64
C PHE A 65 16.16 22.71 -15.48
N THR A 66 16.62 22.38 -16.70
CA THR A 66 17.17 23.31 -17.68
C THR A 66 16.14 24.28 -18.26
N SER A 67 14.85 23.94 -18.21
CA SER A 67 13.76 24.83 -18.62
C SER A 67 12.59 24.85 -17.64
N ARG A 68 11.78 25.90 -17.73
CA ARG A 68 10.51 26.01 -17.00
C ARG A 68 9.50 24.98 -17.50
N GLU A 69 9.54 24.67 -18.78
CA GLU A 69 8.63 23.77 -19.49
C GLU A 69 8.84 22.32 -19.05
N ASP A 70 10.08 21.88 -18.84
CA ASP A 70 10.40 20.56 -18.27
C ASP A 70 9.92 20.45 -16.82
N LYS A 71 10.09 21.52 -16.03
CA LYS A 71 9.61 21.61 -14.64
C LYS A 71 8.08 21.55 -14.58
N LEU A 72 7.38 22.19 -15.53
CA LEU A 72 5.94 22.07 -15.71
C LEU A 72 5.52 20.67 -16.17
N HIS A 73 6.31 20.01 -17.03
CA HIS A 73 6.07 18.62 -17.41
C HIS A 73 6.12 17.69 -16.19
N LEU A 74 7.14 17.82 -15.33
CA LEU A 74 7.22 17.08 -14.06
C LEU A 74 5.98 17.27 -13.20
N PHE A 75 5.51 18.52 -13.04
CA PHE A 75 4.29 18.78 -12.25
C PHE A 75 3.05 18.14 -12.87
N ARG A 76 2.90 18.13 -14.20
CA ARG A 76 1.80 17.44 -14.89
C ARG A 76 1.80 15.94 -14.59
N GLN A 77 2.96 15.28 -14.58
CA GLN A 77 3.06 13.86 -14.20
C GLN A 77 2.70 13.64 -12.72
N ARG A 78 3.23 14.46 -11.81
CA ARG A 78 2.91 14.39 -10.36
C ARG A 78 1.43 14.64 -10.04
N VAL A 79 0.71 15.40 -10.87
CA VAL A 79 -0.74 15.61 -10.74
C VAL A 79 -1.55 14.35 -11.02
N LEU A 80 -1.06 13.45 -11.88
CA LEU A 80 -1.74 12.20 -12.25
C LEU A 80 -1.46 11.06 -11.28
N ALA A 81 -0.29 11.06 -10.63
CA ALA A 81 0.13 10.05 -9.68
C ALA A 81 -0.58 10.15 -8.32
N ASP A 82 -0.73 9.04 -7.61
CA ASP A 82 -1.25 9.03 -6.23
C ASP A 82 -0.13 9.06 -5.18
N ALA A 83 1.07 8.64 -5.57
CA ALA A 83 2.30 8.76 -4.80
C ALA A 83 3.47 9.20 -5.70
N VAL A 84 4.44 9.89 -5.12
CA VAL A 84 5.73 10.24 -5.72
C VAL A 84 6.83 9.55 -4.92
N LEU A 85 7.57 8.66 -5.58
CA LEU A 85 8.72 7.95 -5.02
C LEU A 85 10.00 8.77 -5.23
N ILE A 86 10.89 8.82 -4.24
CA ILE A 86 12.25 9.37 -4.38
C ILE A 86 13.25 8.61 -3.50
N GLY A 87 14.51 8.54 -3.90
CA GLY A 87 15.60 8.03 -3.05
C GLY A 87 16.05 9.07 -2.02
N HIS A 88 16.45 8.61 -0.83
CA HIS A 88 16.96 9.46 0.24
C HIS A 88 18.13 10.36 -0.21
N SER A 89 19.11 9.79 -0.92
CA SER A 89 20.28 10.51 -1.42
C SER A 89 19.92 11.69 -2.33
N THR A 90 18.92 11.53 -3.20
CA THR A 90 18.41 12.60 -4.08
C THR A 90 17.70 13.69 -3.27
N LEU A 91 16.88 13.30 -2.27
CA LEU A 91 16.22 14.25 -1.39
C LEU A 91 17.23 15.08 -0.57
N LYS A 92 18.33 14.45 -0.13
CA LYS A 92 19.42 15.06 0.65
C LYS A 92 20.35 15.96 -0.18
N ARG A 93 20.60 15.63 -1.44
CA ARG A 93 21.53 16.37 -2.33
C ARG A 93 20.85 17.45 -3.18
N ASP A 94 19.71 17.15 -3.80
CA ASP A 94 19.17 17.94 -4.91
C ASP A 94 18.08 18.95 -4.49
N ASN A 95 17.94 19.25 -3.19
CA ASN A 95 16.97 20.21 -2.62
C ASN A 95 15.53 20.04 -3.17
N VAL A 96 15.10 18.78 -3.34
CA VAL A 96 13.93 18.46 -4.16
C VAL A 96 12.62 18.81 -3.46
N ARG A 97 11.88 19.77 -4.02
CA ARG A 97 10.50 20.05 -3.61
C ARG A 97 9.52 19.05 -4.22
N LEU A 98 9.03 18.11 -3.42
CA LEU A 98 7.96 17.14 -3.78
C LEU A 98 6.54 17.74 -3.72
N GLY A 99 6.41 19.07 -3.82
CA GLY A 99 5.14 19.76 -3.86
C GLY A 99 4.50 19.78 -5.25
N LEU A 100 3.26 20.23 -5.28
CA LEU A 100 2.59 20.74 -6.48
C LEU A 100 2.36 22.26 -6.32
N PRO A 101 2.36 23.02 -7.42
CA PRO A 101 1.72 24.35 -7.51
C PRO A 101 0.24 24.34 -7.09
N ASP A 102 -0.27 25.48 -6.60
CA ASP A 102 -1.61 25.57 -5.98
C ASP A 102 -2.78 25.39 -6.96
N ASP A 103 -2.64 25.89 -8.19
CA ASP A 103 -3.56 25.65 -9.30
C ASP A 103 -3.72 24.13 -9.58
N LEU A 104 -2.60 23.40 -9.52
CA LEU A 104 -2.55 21.97 -9.72
C LEU A 104 -3.08 21.16 -8.52
N LYS A 105 -2.95 21.67 -7.28
CA LYS A 105 -3.65 21.12 -6.11
C LYS A 105 -5.17 21.27 -6.25
N ALA A 106 -5.64 22.47 -6.64
CA ALA A 106 -7.07 22.74 -6.86
C ALA A 106 -7.65 21.84 -7.97
N ALA A 107 -6.89 21.59 -9.04
CA ALA A 107 -7.26 20.65 -10.10
C ALA A 107 -7.39 19.19 -9.61
N ARG A 108 -6.55 18.74 -8.65
CA ARG A 108 -6.70 17.42 -8.01
C ARG A 108 -7.94 17.34 -7.13
N LEU A 109 -8.20 18.37 -6.32
CA LEU A 109 -9.35 18.41 -5.43
C LEU A 109 -10.68 18.38 -6.21
N LYS A 110 -10.78 19.13 -7.32
CA LYS A 110 -11.91 19.08 -8.27
C LYS A 110 -12.16 17.71 -8.88
N ARG A 111 -11.16 16.81 -8.88
CA ARG A 111 -11.24 15.42 -9.36
C ARG A 111 -11.47 14.41 -8.23
N GLY A 112 -11.83 14.88 -7.02
CA GLY A 112 -12.04 14.01 -5.85
C GLY A 112 -10.77 13.39 -5.28
N ARG A 113 -9.57 13.89 -5.63
CA ARG A 113 -8.29 13.37 -5.12
C ARG A 113 -7.73 14.27 -4.01
N ILE A 114 -6.93 13.67 -3.12
CA ILE A 114 -6.13 14.41 -2.12
C ILE A 114 -5.25 15.47 -2.79
N GLN A 115 -5.11 16.64 -2.14
CA GLN A 115 -4.50 17.85 -2.72
C GLN A 115 -3.07 17.66 -3.27
N ALA A 116 -2.31 16.75 -2.68
CA ALA A 116 -0.95 16.40 -3.08
C ALA A 116 -0.80 14.87 -3.09
N PRO A 117 0.04 14.30 -3.97
CA PRO A 117 0.37 12.89 -3.92
C PRO A 117 1.12 12.55 -2.62
N LEU A 118 1.02 11.30 -2.18
CA LEU A 118 1.81 10.77 -1.06
C LEU A 118 3.30 10.89 -1.40
N ARG A 119 4.13 11.28 -0.43
CA ARG A 119 5.58 11.38 -0.60
C ARG A 119 6.22 10.13 -0.02
N VAL A 120 6.78 9.28 -0.88
CA VAL A 120 7.41 8.02 -0.47
C VAL A 120 8.92 8.16 -0.66
N ILE A 121 9.66 8.05 0.45
CA ILE A 121 11.11 8.18 0.47
C ILE A 121 11.68 6.79 0.72
N VAL A 122 12.56 6.34 -0.18
CA VAL A 122 13.25 5.05 -0.06
C VAL A 122 14.65 5.29 0.45
N SER A 123 15.03 4.63 1.55
CA SER A 123 16.38 4.64 2.11
C SER A 123 16.85 3.22 2.40
N ASN A 124 18.17 3.04 2.41
CA ASN A 124 18.88 1.86 2.88
C ASN A 124 20.10 2.24 3.77
N GLU A 125 20.12 3.49 4.24
CA GLU A 125 21.00 3.97 5.33
C GLU A 125 20.56 3.37 6.67
#